data_AF-A0A5R8MGA5-F1
#
_entry.id   AF-A0A5R8MGA5-F1
#
_cell.length_a   1.000
_cell.length_b   1.000
_cell.length_c   1.000
_cell.angle_alpha   90.00
_cell.angle_beta   90.00
_cell.angle_gamma   90.00
#
_symmetry.space_group_name_H-M   'P 1'
#
loop_
_entity.id
_entity.type
_entity.pdbx_description
1 polymer ?
#
loop_
_entity_poly.entity_id
_entity_poly.type
_entity_poly.pdbx_seq_one_letter_code
_entity_poly.pdbx_strand_id
1 'polypeptide(L)'
;PGPPGTRGDTGPHSPSEPGSAREKELRCLFAEVLGLPEARADTDFFASGGDSLLAMRLTAAIESAIGVRTSIAALFDAPTPAELAVRLDQAPAELDLSPLLTLRDGGEGAPLFCVHPGRGIGWSYTALLPHLPHDRPVHALQSPVLDDPDWRLPRTMRELADDYLARLLKVQPEGPYLLLGHSFGGLLAYEMASRLRESGRRVGLVASLDAVPWRPGENPDPDAVEQEALTILLRTRTLHPYAQPGRLEPERVFAAVRGSEGPLSGLTDRHLAAVAGTVAGHLRLAVTYRPPPYDGTVLLFSATAQPGGLDSAVKAERWSRSSRHVRVHDLGCGHSDLLRPGPAAEIARVVEPILRES
;
A
#
# COMPACT_ATOMS: atom_id res chain seq x y z
N PRO A 1 -56.88 17.07 13.36
CA PRO A 1 -55.89 17.75 12.49
C PRO A 1 -54.63 18.12 13.30
N GLY A 2 -53.69 17.19 13.38
CA GLY A 2 -52.31 17.42 13.83
C GLY A 2 -51.37 17.09 12.67
N PRO A 3 -50.25 17.80 12.49
CA PRO A 3 -49.40 17.62 11.32
C PRO A 3 -48.60 16.31 11.42
N PRO A 4 -48.41 15.56 10.34
CA PRO A 4 -47.50 14.43 10.33
C PRO A 4 -46.06 14.93 10.21
N GLY A 5 -45.20 14.50 11.14
CA GLY A 5 -43.77 14.74 11.09
C GLY A 5 -43.10 13.88 10.01
N THR A 6 -42.38 14.53 9.10
CA THR A 6 -41.46 13.90 8.18
C THR A 6 -40.13 13.64 8.90
N ARG A 7 -39.88 12.39 9.30
CA ARG A 7 -38.52 11.91 9.57
C ARG A 7 -37.91 11.53 8.23
N GLY A 8 -36.92 12.31 7.78
CA GLY A 8 -36.04 11.92 6.68
C GLY A 8 -35.17 10.76 7.14
N ASP A 9 -35.39 9.61 6.53
CA ASP A 9 -34.56 8.42 6.68
C ASP A 9 -33.39 8.55 5.69
N THR A 10 -32.21 8.95 6.19
CA THR A 10 -30.95 8.86 5.43
C THR A 10 -30.21 7.62 5.90
N GLY A 11 -30.62 6.46 5.36
CA GLY A 11 -29.87 5.22 5.50
C GLY A 11 -28.53 5.28 4.75
N PRO A 12 -27.49 4.57 5.23
CA PRO A 12 -26.19 4.52 4.58
C PRO A 12 -26.27 3.80 3.22
N HIS A 13 -25.71 4.42 2.19
CA HIS A 13 -25.63 3.89 0.83
C HIS A 13 -24.98 2.50 0.83
N SER A 14 -25.75 1.48 0.43
CA SER A 14 -25.26 0.12 0.18
C SER A 14 -24.28 0.12 -1.01
N PRO A 15 -23.28 -0.79 -1.03
CA PRO A 15 -22.38 -0.95 -2.17
C PRO A 15 -23.20 -1.30 -3.43
N SER A 16 -22.95 -0.56 -4.51
CA SER A 16 -23.81 -0.40 -5.68
C SER A 16 -24.24 -1.72 -6.33
N GLU A 17 -25.55 -1.91 -6.49
CA GLU A 17 -26.14 -2.97 -7.31
C GLU A 17 -25.88 -2.72 -8.82
N PRO A 18 -25.84 -3.77 -9.68
CA PRO A 18 -25.76 -3.63 -11.13
C PRO A 18 -26.84 -2.68 -11.68
N GLY A 19 -26.46 -1.67 -12.46
CA GLY A 19 -27.39 -0.70 -13.04
C GLY A 19 -27.61 0.59 -12.24
N SER A 20 -26.63 0.99 -11.42
CA SER A 20 -26.64 2.27 -10.70
C SER A 20 -26.80 3.48 -11.64
N ALA A 21 -27.34 4.60 -11.14
CA ALA A 21 -27.51 5.82 -11.94
C ALA A 21 -26.17 6.30 -12.54
N ARG A 22 -25.09 6.16 -11.77
CA ARG A 22 -23.74 6.51 -12.19
C ARG A 22 -23.18 5.59 -13.27
N GLU A 23 -23.43 4.28 -13.17
CA GLU A 23 -23.05 3.34 -14.24
C GLU A 23 -23.74 3.72 -15.56
N LYS A 24 -25.02 4.11 -15.53
CA LYS A 24 -25.75 4.53 -16.72
C LYS A 24 -25.15 5.79 -17.35
N GLU A 25 -24.79 6.79 -16.55
CA GLU A 25 -24.11 8.00 -17.03
C GLU A 25 -22.74 7.68 -17.64
N LEU A 26 -21.94 6.82 -16.99
CA LEU A 26 -20.65 6.40 -17.52
C LEU A 26 -20.78 5.62 -18.83
N ARG A 27 -21.79 4.76 -18.98
CA ARG A 27 -22.08 4.07 -20.24
C ARG A 27 -22.36 5.07 -21.37
N CYS A 28 -23.10 6.15 -21.10
CA CYS A 28 -23.34 7.21 -22.07
C CYS A 28 -22.04 7.92 -22.48
N LEU A 29 -21.21 8.30 -21.50
CA LEU A 29 -19.94 8.99 -21.76
C LEU A 29 -18.93 8.11 -22.52
N PHE A 30 -18.89 6.81 -22.22
CA PHE A 30 -18.06 5.84 -22.95
C PHE A 30 -18.51 5.73 -24.40
N ALA A 31 -19.83 5.61 -24.65
CA ALA A 31 -20.38 5.53 -25.99
C ALA A 31 -20.05 6.79 -26.81
N GLU A 32 -20.20 7.97 -26.21
CA GLU A 32 -19.90 9.25 -26.85
C GLU A 32 -18.41 9.38 -27.21
N VAL A 33 -17.51 9.08 -26.28
CA VAL A 33 -16.06 9.26 -26.49
C VAL A 33 -15.47 8.22 -27.44
N LEU A 34 -15.93 6.97 -27.37
CA LEU A 34 -15.47 5.89 -28.24
C LEU A 34 -16.18 5.88 -29.61
N GLY A 35 -17.21 6.71 -29.80
CA GLY A 35 -18.03 6.73 -31.02
C GLY A 35 -18.85 5.45 -31.22
N LEU A 36 -19.27 4.81 -30.13
CA LEU A 36 -20.09 3.59 -30.16
C LEU A 36 -21.59 3.94 -30.14
N PRO A 37 -22.46 3.16 -30.81
CA PRO A 37 -23.91 3.34 -30.70
C PRO A 37 -24.44 3.16 -29.28
N GLU A 38 -23.85 2.24 -28.52
CA GLU A 38 -24.13 2.00 -27.10
C GLU A 38 -22.91 1.32 -26.45
N ALA A 39 -22.57 1.72 -25.22
CA ALA A 39 -21.62 1.00 -24.37
C ALA A 39 -22.38 0.16 -23.33
N ARG A 40 -21.90 -1.06 -23.08
CA ARG A 40 -22.38 -1.96 -22.03
C ARG A 40 -21.62 -1.69 -20.72
N ALA A 41 -22.13 -2.22 -19.62
CA ALA A 41 -21.51 -2.11 -18.29
C ALA A 41 -20.06 -2.65 -18.27
N ASP A 42 -19.78 -3.66 -19.11
CA ASP A 42 -18.51 -4.37 -19.28
C ASP A 42 -17.73 -3.93 -20.53
N THR A 43 -18.10 -2.82 -21.17
CA THR A 43 -17.35 -2.29 -22.32
C THR A 43 -16.00 -1.76 -21.86
N ASP A 44 -14.96 -2.54 -22.11
CA ASP A 44 -13.58 -2.13 -21.85
C ASP A 44 -13.17 -1.00 -22.81
N PHE A 45 -12.73 0.12 -22.23
CA PHE A 45 -12.39 1.35 -22.94
C PHE A 45 -11.27 1.14 -23.97
N PHE A 46 -10.22 0.40 -23.59
CA PHE A 46 -9.02 0.24 -24.42
C PHE A 46 -9.21 -0.86 -25.46
N ALA A 47 -9.90 -1.95 -25.10
CA ALA A 47 -10.27 -3.00 -26.05
C ALA A 47 -11.22 -2.49 -27.15
N SER A 48 -11.98 -1.43 -26.86
CA SER A 48 -12.91 -0.79 -27.79
C SER A 48 -12.27 0.30 -28.65
N GLY A 49 -10.94 0.42 -28.65
CA GLY A 49 -10.20 1.38 -29.49
C GLY A 49 -9.90 2.72 -28.81
N GLY A 50 -10.12 2.84 -27.50
CA GLY A 50 -9.72 4.00 -26.72
C GLY A 50 -8.20 4.14 -26.63
N ASP A 51 -7.69 5.36 -26.85
CA ASP A 51 -6.29 5.72 -26.68
C ASP A 51 -6.12 6.81 -25.60
N SER A 52 -4.88 7.26 -25.36
CA SER A 52 -4.58 8.28 -24.35
C SER A 52 -5.28 9.63 -24.60
N LEU A 53 -5.56 9.99 -25.86
CA LEU A 53 -6.27 11.22 -26.21
C LEU A 53 -7.77 11.09 -25.91
N LEU A 54 -8.35 9.95 -26.25
CA LEU A 54 -9.74 9.64 -25.90
C LEU A 54 -9.90 9.48 -24.38
N ALA A 55 -8.93 8.89 -23.68
CA ALA A 55 -8.94 8.77 -22.24
C ALA A 55 -8.97 10.15 -21.56
N MET A 56 -8.12 11.11 -22.01
CA MET A 56 -8.17 12.49 -21.52
C MET A 56 -9.54 13.16 -21.75
N ARG A 57 -10.16 12.88 -22.89
CA ARG A 57 -11.50 13.40 -23.21
C ARG A 57 -12.56 12.80 -22.31
N LEU A 58 -12.51 11.49 -22.07
CA LEU A 58 -13.42 10.80 -21.17
C LEU A 58 -13.29 11.31 -19.74
N THR A 59 -12.07 11.48 -19.23
CA THR A 59 -11.84 11.99 -17.86
C THR A 59 -12.37 13.41 -17.69
N ALA A 60 -12.18 14.27 -18.69
CA ALA A 60 -12.73 15.63 -18.69
C ALA A 60 -14.26 15.64 -18.80
N ALA A 61 -14.84 14.75 -19.62
CA ALA A 61 -16.28 14.62 -19.77
C ALA A 61 -16.95 14.11 -18.48
N ILE A 62 -16.31 13.17 -17.76
CA ILE A 62 -16.77 12.69 -16.46
C ILE A 62 -16.76 13.82 -15.42
N GLU A 63 -15.69 14.62 -15.34
CA GLU A 63 -15.64 15.77 -14.44
C GLU A 63 -16.73 16.79 -14.78
N SER A 64 -16.95 17.07 -16.06
CA SER A 64 -17.97 18.03 -16.51
C SER A 64 -19.41 17.57 -16.29
N ALA A 65 -19.70 16.28 -16.49
CA ALA A 65 -21.06 15.75 -16.45
C ALA A 65 -21.48 15.31 -15.04
N ILE A 66 -20.55 14.75 -14.26
CA ILE A 66 -20.82 14.08 -12.98
C ILE A 66 -20.20 14.86 -11.80
N GLY A 67 -19.33 15.85 -12.07
CA GLY A 67 -18.70 16.68 -11.03
C GLY A 67 -17.63 15.94 -10.21
N VAL A 68 -17.22 14.75 -10.65
CA VAL A 68 -16.20 13.93 -9.98
C VAL A 68 -14.92 13.92 -10.81
N ARG A 69 -13.81 14.25 -10.17
CA ARG A 69 -12.49 14.13 -10.79
C ARG A 69 -12.09 12.67 -10.89
N THR A 70 -11.85 12.21 -12.10
CA THR A 70 -11.29 10.89 -12.41
C THR A 70 -10.07 11.05 -13.28
N SER A 71 -9.27 10.00 -13.38
CA SER A 71 -8.03 10.05 -14.13
C SER A 71 -7.84 8.95 -15.14
N ILE A 72 -6.88 9.17 -16.05
CA ILE A 72 -6.47 8.16 -17.03
C ILE A 72 -5.95 6.92 -16.30
N ALA A 73 -5.19 7.10 -15.20
CA ALA A 73 -4.71 5.97 -14.39
C ALA A 73 -5.86 5.22 -13.69
N ALA A 74 -6.86 5.95 -13.18
CA ALA A 74 -8.07 5.35 -12.62
C ALA A 74 -8.87 4.58 -13.69
N LEU A 75 -8.90 5.08 -14.93
CA LEU A 75 -9.50 4.40 -16.08
C LEU A 75 -8.71 3.15 -16.47
N PHE A 76 -7.38 3.13 -16.35
CA PHE A 76 -6.60 1.89 -16.54
C PHE A 76 -6.85 0.85 -15.44
N ASP A 77 -7.07 1.29 -14.20
CA ASP A 77 -7.38 0.40 -13.08
C ASP A 77 -8.81 -0.14 -13.11
N ALA A 78 -9.73 0.60 -13.73
CA ALA A 78 -11.15 0.30 -13.84
C ALA A 78 -11.64 0.64 -15.27
N PRO A 79 -11.28 -0.17 -16.27
CA PRO A 79 -11.46 0.16 -17.69
C PRO A 79 -12.89 0.02 -18.21
N THR A 80 -13.84 -0.43 -17.39
CA THR A 80 -15.25 -0.55 -17.77
C THR A 80 -16.16 0.44 -17.02
N PRO A 81 -17.33 0.81 -17.58
CA PRO A 81 -18.29 1.68 -16.90
C PRO A 81 -18.71 1.18 -15.51
N ALA A 82 -18.89 -0.13 -15.34
CA ALA A 82 -19.28 -0.71 -14.05
C ALA A 82 -18.16 -0.58 -13.00
N GLU A 83 -16.93 -0.94 -13.35
CA GLU A 83 -15.79 -0.83 -12.44
C GLU A 83 -15.50 0.63 -12.08
N LEU A 84 -15.61 1.52 -13.07
CA LEU A 84 -15.40 2.95 -12.84
C LEU A 84 -16.53 3.56 -12.01
N ALA A 85 -17.78 3.10 -12.16
CA ALA A 85 -18.90 3.54 -11.32
C ALA A 85 -18.64 3.24 -9.84
N VAL A 86 -18.23 2.01 -9.52
CA VAL A 86 -17.88 1.60 -8.15
C VAL A 86 -16.76 2.47 -7.59
N ARG A 87 -15.74 2.75 -8.42
CA ARG A 87 -14.60 3.57 -8.03
C ARG A 87 -14.96 5.05 -7.78
N LEU A 88 -15.95 5.59 -8.49
CA LEU A 88 -16.43 6.96 -8.34
C LEU A 88 -17.55 7.11 -7.29
N ASP A 89 -18.29 6.03 -6.99
CA ASP A 89 -19.25 5.89 -5.87
C ASP A 89 -18.56 5.88 -4.52
N GLN A 90 -17.33 5.38 -4.50
CA GLN A 90 -16.37 5.75 -3.48
C GLN A 90 -16.04 7.22 -3.73
N ALA A 91 -16.56 8.14 -2.91
CA ALA A 91 -16.06 9.51 -2.84
C ALA A 91 -14.52 9.49 -2.83
N PRO A 92 -13.79 10.59 -3.11
CA PRO A 92 -12.49 10.70 -2.49
C PRO A 92 -12.78 10.66 -0.99
N ALA A 93 -12.74 9.46 -0.39
CA ALA A 93 -12.62 9.32 1.04
C ALA A 93 -11.49 10.27 1.37
N GLU A 94 -11.72 11.20 2.30
CA GLU A 94 -10.62 11.88 2.96
C GLU A 94 -9.59 10.79 3.21
N LEU A 95 -8.45 10.89 2.51
CA LEU A 95 -7.50 9.79 2.46
C LEU A 95 -7.19 9.47 3.90
N ASP A 96 -7.50 8.25 4.34
CA ASP A 96 -7.24 7.89 5.72
C ASP A 96 -5.73 7.75 5.85
N LEU A 97 -5.13 8.82 6.38
CA LEU A 97 -3.70 8.94 6.64
C LEU A 97 -3.36 8.47 8.04
N SER A 98 -4.34 7.94 8.80
CA SER A 98 -4.13 7.50 10.16
C SER A 98 -2.98 6.48 10.24
N PRO A 99 -2.17 6.53 11.31
CA PRO A 99 -1.08 5.58 11.50
C PRO A 99 -1.51 4.11 11.49
N LEU A 100 -2.79 3.82 11.75
CA LEU A 100 -3.37 2.48 11.70
C LEU A 100 -4.63 2.52 10.84
N LEU A 101 -4.45 2.26 9.55
CA LEU A 101 -5.51 2.18 8.58
C LEU A 101 -6.17 0.81 8.63
N THR A 102 -7.50 0.78 8.75
CA THR A 102 -8.26 -0.46 8.61
C THR A 102 -8.62 -0.70 7.15
N LEU A 103 -8.05 -1.75 6.55
CA LEU A 103 -8.30 -2.12 5.15
C LEU A 103 -9.52 -3.03 5.01
N ARG A 104 -9.73 -3.89 6.00
CA ARG A 104 -10.92 -4.71 6.16
C ARG A 104 -11.19 -4.84 7.65
N ASP A 105 -12.38 -4.41 8.05
CA ASP A 105 -12.87 -4.57 9.41
C ASP A 105 -13.69 -5.85 9.55
N GLY A 106 -13.88 -6.29 10.80
CA GLY A 106 -14.73 -7.42 11.15
C GLY A 106 -14.11 -8.79 10.88
N GLY A 107 -14.75 -9.81 11.48
CA GLY A 107 -14.28 -11.19 11.46
C GLY A 107 -13.80 -11.69 12.82
N GLU A 108 -13.71 -13.00 12.97
CA GLU A 108 -13.30 -13.66 14.22
C GLU A 108 -11.81 -14.07 14.23
N GLY A 109 -11.15 -14.06 13.06
CA GLY A 109 -9.75 -14.43 12.96
C GLY A 109 -8.81 -13.38 13.56
N ALA A 110 -7.64 -13.81 14.07
CA ALA A 110 -6.58 -12.89 14.52
C ALA A 110 -6.17 -11.90 13.40
N PRO A 111 -6.16 -10.58 13.61
CA PRO A 111 -5.90 -9.63 12.53
C PRO A 111 -4.53 -9.80 11.85
N LEU A 112 -4.48 -9.56 10.54
CA LEU A 112 -3.22 -9.40 9.80
C LEU A 112 -2.80 -7.93 9.83
N PHE A 113 -1.62 -7.64 10.39
CA PHE A 113 -1.05 -6.29 10.38
C PHE A 113 0.03 -6.18 9.30
N CYS A 114 -0.19 -5.28 8.36
CA CYS A 114 0.71 -5.01 7.26
C CYS A 114 1.53 -3.73 7.50
N VAL A 115 2.85 -3.84 7.59
CA VAL A 115 3.73 -2.71 7.93
C VAL A 115 4.19 -2.00 6.65
N HIS A 116 4.03 -0.68 6.57
CA HIS A 116 4.32 0.09 5.35
C HIS A 116 5.76 -0.14 4.78
N PRO A 117 5.96 0.00 3.45
CA PRO A 117 7.27 0.09 2.83
C PRO A 117 7.94 1.45 3.11
N GLY A 118 9.17 1.68 2.62
CA GLY A 118 9.95 2.87 2.98
C GLY A 118 9.24 4.23 2.78
N ARG A 119 8.28 4.28 1.84
CA ARG A 119 7.44 5.46 1.56
C ARG A 119 6.48 5.85 2.70
N GLY A 120 6.15 4.95 3.62
CA GLY A 120 5.23 5.23 4.73
C GLY A 120 3.76 4.89 4.48
N ILE A 121 3.36 4.52 3.25
CA ILE A 121 1.95 4.34 2.86
C ILE A 121 1.60 2.85 2.77
N GLY A 122 0.48 2.44 3.38
CA GLY A 122 0.06 1.04 3.51
C GLY A 122 -0.92 0.53 2.45
N TRP A 123 -1.34 1.34 1.49
CA TRP A 123 -2.49 1.01 0.64
C TRP A 123 -2.27 -0.09 -0.37
N SER A 124 -1.01 -0.37 -0.74
CA SER A 124 -0.68 -1.49 -1.62
C SER A 124 -1.13 -2.85 -1.06
N TYR A 125 -1.37 -2.95 0.25
CA TYR A 125 -1.88 -4.17 0.87
C TYR A 125 -3.36 -4.46 0.57
N THR A 126 -4.12 -3.51 0.00
CA THR A 126 -5.49 -3.80 -0.48
C THR A 126 -5.50 -4.89 -1.54
N ALA A 127 -4.40 -5.04 -2.30
CA ALA A 127 -4.22 -6.10 -3.29
C ALA A 127 -4.27 -7.53 -2.70
N LEU A 128 -4.09 -7.68 -1.38
CA LEU A 128 -4.21 -8.98 -0.71
C LEU A 128 -5.66 -9.35 -0.40
N LEU A 129 -6.54 -8.36 -0.18
CA LEU A 129 -7.89 -8.59 0.37
C LEU A 129 -8.75 -9.59 -0.42
N PRO A 130 -8.76 -9.58 -1.77
CA PRO A 130 -9.56 -10.53 -2.55
C PRO A 130 -9.11 -11.99 -2.40
N HIS A 131 -7.92 -12.22 -1.83
CA HIS A 131 -7.28 -13.53 -1.76
C HIS A 131 -7.14 -14.03 -0.31
N LEU A 132 -7.51 -13.23 0.67
CA LEU A 132 -7.48 -13.58 2.08
C LEU A 132 -8.88 -14.03 2.57
N PRO A 133 -8.98 -14.95 3.55
CA PRO A 133 -10.25 -15.34 4.15
C PRO A 133 -11.11 -14.13 4.54
N HIS A 134 -12.40 -14.14 4.20
CA HIS A 134 -13.28 -12.98 4.38
C HIS A 134 -13.50 -12.58 5.84
N ASP A 135 -13.30 -13.52 6.78
CA ASP A 135 -13.45 -13.39 8.23
C ASP A 135 -12.17 -12.93 8.95
N ARG A 136 -11.18 -12.43 8.20
CA ARG A 136 -9.89 -11.98 8.74
C ARG A 136 -9.79 -10.45 8.71
N PRO A 137 -9.74 -9.75 9.84
CA PRO A 137 -9.44 -8.32 9.85
C PRO A 137 -8.04 -8.05 9.25
N VAL A 138 -7.90 -6.95 8.51
CA VAL A 138 -6.64 -6.54 7.90
C VAL A 138 -6.40 -5.05 8.17
N HIS A 139 -5.27 -4.73 8.78
CA HIS A 139 -4.87 -3.36 9.07
C HIS A 139 -3.52 -3.06 8.45
N ALA A 140 -3.32 -1.85 7.95
CA ALA A 140 -2.03 -1.34 7.54
C ALA A 140 -1.49 -0.32 8.54
N LEU A 141 -0.27 -0.54 9.02
CA LEU A 141 0.47 0.42 9.83
C LEU A 141 1.17 1.41 8.89
N GLN A 142 0.71 2.65 8.91
CA GLN A 142 1.24 3.77 8.12
C GLN A 142 2.22 4.61 8.93
N SER A 143 3.08 5.34 8.23
CA SER A 143 3.97 6.30 8.88
C SER A 143 3.16 7.45 9.47
N PRO A 144 3.30 7.75 10.77
CA PRO A 144 2.52 8.81 11.40
C PRO A 144 2.75 10.20 10.80
N VAL A 145 3.86 10.42 10.07
CA VAL A 145 4.13 11.68 9.38
C VAL A 145 3.09 12.05 8.32
N LEU A 146 2.31 11.06 7.85
CA LEU A 146 1.23 11.29 6.88
C LEU A 146 0.05 12.03 7.53
N ASP A 147 -0.24 11.73 8.79
CA ASP A 147 -1.31 12.34 9.59
C ASP A 147 -0.83 13.61 10.30
N ASP A 148 0.40 13.57 10.84
CA ASP A 148 1.00 14.67 11.60
C ASP A 148 2.40 15.03 11.05
N PRO A 149 2.56 16.16 10.31
CA PRO A 149 3.87 16.57 9.79
C PRO A 149 4.89 16.94 10.87
N ASP A 150 4.46 17.13 12.12
CA ASP A 150 5.34 17.42 13.25
C ASP A 150 5.79 16.14 13.98
N TRP A 151 5.25 14.98 13.61
CA TRP A 151 5.72 13.70 14.11
C TRP A 151 7.20 13.50 13.79
N ARG A 152 7.94 13.03 14.79
CA ARG A 152 9.38 12.82 14.68
C ARG A 152 9.69 11.34 14.63
N LEU A 153 10.37 10.92 13.56
CA LEU A 153 10.87 9.56 13.42
C LEU A 153 11.77 9.18 14.61
N PRO A 154 11.49 8.05 15.29
CA PRO A 154 12.36 7.51 16.32
C PRO A 154 13.77 7.21 15.82
N ARG A 155 14.75 7.22 16.72
CA ARG A 155 16.17 7.13 16.37
C ARG A 155 16.63 5.71 16.08
N THR A 156 15.88 4.72 16.54
CA THR A 156 16.20 3.30 16.35
C THR A 156 14.99 2.52 15.82
N MET A 157 15.26 1.40 15.14
CA MET A 157 14.22 0.48 14.68
C MET A 157 13.38 -0.02 15.86
N ARG A 158 14.02 -0.23 17.01
CA ARG A 158 13.39 -0.70 18.25
C ARG A 158 12.39 0.30 18.81
N GLU A 159 12.75 1.58 18.86
CA GLU A 159 11.83 2.65 19.29
C GLU A 159 10.66 2.82 18.32
N LEU A 160 10.91 2.70 17.00
CA LEU A 160 9.86 2.73 15.99
C LEU A 160 8.90 1.54 16.11
N ALA A 161 9.44 0.33 16.35
CA ALA A 161 8.64 -0.85 16.60
C ALA A 161 7.77 -0.69 17.86
N ASP A 162 8.30 -0.11 18.94
CA ASP A 162 7.54 0.16 20.16
C ASP A 162 6.38 1.15 19.91
N ASP A 163 6.59 2.20 19.12
CA ASP A 163 5.53 3.14 18.71
C ASP A 163 4.41 2.42 17.92
N TYR A 164 4.78 1.53 17.01
CA TYR A 164 3.81 0.81 16.16
C TYR A 164 3.06 -0.26 16.97
N LEU A 165 3.76 -0.96 17.86
CA LEU A 165 3.16 -1.92 18.78
C LEU A 165 2.17 -1.26 19.73
N ALA A 166 2.43 -0.03 20.19
CA ALA A 166 1.49 0.70 21.04
C ALA A 166 0.13 0.97 20.34
N ARG A 167 0.10 1.06 19.00
CA ARG A 167 -1.14 1.15 18.21
C ARG A 167 -1.78 -0.22 18.01
N LEU A 168 -0.96 -1.19 17.60
CA LEU A 168 -1.39 -2.57 17.37
C LEU A 168 -2.07 -3.16 18.62
N LEU A 169 -1.46 -2.99 19.80
CA LEU A 169 -1.95 -3.55 21.06
C LEU A 169 -3.26 -2.94 21.55
N LYS A 170 -3.64 -1.75 21.07
CA LYS A 170 -4.97 -1.17 21.34
C LYS A 170 -6.08 -1.92 20.59
N VAL A 171 -5.76 -2.45 19.41
CA VAL A 171 -6.70 -3.25 18.60
C VAL A 171 -6.68 -4.70 19.00
N GLN A 172 -5.50 -5.28 19.19
CA GLN A 172 -5.32 -6.67 19.57
C GLN A 172 -4.46 -6.79 20.85
N PRO A 173 -5.08 -6.77 22.04
CA PRO A 173 -4.35 -6.90 23.31
C PRO A 173 -3.69 -8.26 23.49
N GLU A 174 -4.17 -9.32 22.82
CA GLU A 174 -3.70 -10.70 22.98
C GLU A 174 -3.39 -11.39 21.66
N GLY A 175 -2.33 -12.21 21.62
CA GLY A 175 -1.87 -12.90 20.41
C GLY A 175 -2.77 -14.08 19.97
N PRO A 176 -2.50 -14.69 18.81
CA PRO A 176 -1.26 -14.61 18.05
C PRO A 176 -1.18 -13.34 17.19
N TYR A 177 0.02 -12.77 17.08
CA TYR A 177 0.28 -11.62 16.22
C TYR A 177 0.73 -12.08 14.83
N LEU A 178 0.10 -11.53 13.79
CA LEU A 178 0.39 -11.85 12.39
C LEU A 178 0.93 -10.60 11.70
N LEU A 179 2.23 -10.59 11.43
CA LEU A 179 2.94 -9.43 10.90
C LEU A 179 3.47 -9.72 9.50
N LEU A 180 3.18 -8.82 8.56
CA LEU A 180 3.68 -8.87 7.19
C LEU A 180 4.19 -7.48 6.80
N GLY A 181 5.31 -7.39 6.09
CA GLY A 181 5.80 -6.09 5.65
C GLY A 181 6.61 -6.17 4.36
N HIS A 182 6.39 -5.21 3.48
CA HIS A 182 7.12 -5.02 2.23
C HIS A 182 8.30 -4.09 2.43
N SER A 183 9.44 -4.44 1.83
CA SER A 183 10.63 -3.59 1.87
C SER A 183 11.01 -3.23 3.33
N PHE A 184 11.22 -1.96 3.65
CA PHE A 184 11.39 -1.46 5.02
C PHE A 184 10.45 -2.13 6.05
N GLY A 185 9.17 -2.30 5.69
CA GLY A 185 8.17 -2.90 6.57
C GLY A 185 8.49 -4.33 6.98
N GLY A 186 9.19 -5.11 6.15
CA GLY A 186 9.61 -6.47 6.50
C GLY A 186 10.65 -6.50 7.62
N LEU A 187 11.56 -5.51 7.63
CA LEU A 187 12.54 -5.33 8.70
C LEU A 187 11.86 -4.88 10.00
N LEU A 188 10.94 -3.91 9.88
CA LEU A 188 10.19 -3.40 11.03
C LEU A 188 9.23 -4.45 11.61
N ALA A 189 8.56 -5.24 10.77
CA ALA A 189 7.73 -6.37 11.20
C ALA A 189 8.54 -7.41 12.00
N TYR A 190 9.78 -7.68 11.59
CA TYR A 190 10.69 -8.55 12.34
C TYR A 190 11.06 -7.97 13.71
N GLU A 191 11.39 -6.68 13.78
CA GLU A 191 11.66 -6.02 15.07
C GLU A 191 10.44 -6.07 15.98
N MET A 192 9.26 -5.73 15.46
CA MET A 192 7.99 -5.83 16.19
C MET A 192 7.74 -7.25 16.71
N ALA A 193 7.96 -8.28 15.89
CA ALA A 193 7.85 -9.67 16.31
C ALA A 193 8.82 -10.03 17.44
N SER A 194 10.07 -9.55 17.34
CA SER A 194 11.09 -9.78 18.36
C SER A 194 10.69 -9.13 19.69
N ARG A 195 10.17 -7.90 19.66
CA ARG A 195 9.63 -7.19 20.83
C ARG A 195 8.42 -7.88 21.45
N LEU A 196 7.52 -8.41 20.63
CA LEU A 196 6.40 -9.22 21.11
C LEU A 196 6.91 -10.50 21.80
N ARG A 197 7.88 -11.21 21.21
CA ARG A 197 8.48 -12.39 21.84
C ARG A 197 9.19 -12.07 23.16
N GLU A 198 9.98 -11.00 23.21
CA GLU A 198 10.65 -10.53 24.44
C GLU A 198 9.65 -10.24 25.57
N SER A 199 8.43 -9.80 25.23
CA SER A 199 7.34 -9.56 26.19
C SER A 199 6.48 -10.80 26.47
N GLY A 200 6.92 -12.00 26.04
CA GLY A 200 6.22 -13.27 26.29
C GLY A 200 4.99 -13.50 25.41
N ARG A 201 4.79 -12.68 24.38
CA ARG A 201 3.62 -12.75 23.49
C ARG A 201 3.84 -13.73 22.34
N ARG A 202 2.76 -14.40 21.92
CA ARG A 202 2.79 -15.37 20.81
C ARG A 202 2.73 -14.64 19.46
N VAL A 203 3.69 -14.95 18.58
CA VAL A 203 3.72 -14.47 17.18
C VAL A 203 3.44 -15.66 16.26
N GLY A 204 2.40 -15.55 15.43
CA GLY A 204 1.99 -16.59 14.48
C GLY A 204 2.64 -16.47 13.11
N LEU A 205 2.88 -15.23 12.65
CA LEU A 205 3.47 -14.96 11.33
C LEU A 205 4.43 -13.77 11.40
N VAL A 206 5.58 -13.93 10.76
CA VAL A 206 6.49 -12.84 10.38
C VAL A 206 6.85 -13.02 8.92
N ALA A 207 6.29 -12.18 8.06
CA ALA A 207 6.53 -12.20 6.63
C ALA A 207 7.29 -10.95 6.16
N SER A 208 8.40 -11.15 5.47
CA SER A 208 9.15 -10.10 4.78
C SER A 208 8.93 -10.23 3.28
N LEU A 209 8.33 -9.21 2.65
CA LEU A 209 8.24 -9.12 1.19
C LEU A 209 9.48 -8.38 0.69
N ASP A 210 10.46 -9.18 0.29
CA ASP A 210 11.68 -8.80 -0.40
C ASP A 210 12.55 -7.77 0.32
N ALA A 211 12.72 -7.97 1.63
CA ALA A 211 13.66 -7.21 2.43
C ALA A 211 14.55 -8.11 3.27
N VAL A 212 15.81 -7.68 3.43
CA VAL A 212 16.83 -8.36 4.22
C VAL A 212 17.70 -7.36 4.96
N PRO A 213 18.25 -7.73 6.13
CA PRO A 213 19.18 -6.88 6.85
C PRO A 213 20.45 -6.60 6.03
N TRP A 214 20.96 -5.37 6.15
CA TRP A 214 22.24 -5.01 5.56
C TRP A 214 23.40 -5.66 6.31
N ARG A 215 24.44 -6.07 5.59
CA ARG A 215 25.67 -6.55 6.23
C ARG A 215 26.51 -5.35 6.67
N PRO A 216 27.28 -5.48 7.79
CA PRO A 216 28.28 -4.48 8.13
C PRO A 216 29.23 -4.22 6.96
N GLY A 217 29.46 -2.95 6.65
CA GLY A 217 30.35 -2.53 5.56
C GLY A 217 29.70 -2.42 4.18
N GLU A 218 28.45 -2.87 4.00
CA GLU A 218 27.69 -2.69 2.75
C GLU A 218 26.80 -1.45 2.77
N ASN A 219 26.91 -0.61 3.81
CA ASN A 219 26.03 0.54 3.96
C ASN A 219 26.23 1.52 2.78
N PRO A 220 25.16 1.96 2.10
CA PRO A 220 25.25 2.99 1.09
C PRO A 220 25.73 4.31 1.71
N ASP A 221 26.33 5.14 0.85
CA ASP A 221 26.69 6.51 1.19
C ASP A 221 25.46 7.32 1.64
N PRO A 222 25.57 8.23 2.64
CA PRO A 222 24.45 9.03 3.11
C PRO A 222 23.74 9.84 2.02
N ASP A 223 24.46 10.37 1.02
CA ASP A 223 23.84 11.08 -0.10
C ASP A 223 23.05 10.11 -0.98
N ALA A 224 23.53 8.88 -1.17
CA ALA A 224 22.81 7.86 -1.93
C ALA A 224 21.49 7.47 -1.25
N VAL A 225 21.45 7.46 0.10
CA VAL A 225 20.22 7.23 0.87
C VAL A 225 19.20 8.35 0.63
N GLU A 226 19.64 9.61 0.67
CA GLU A 226 18.78 10.77 0.40
C GLU A 226 18.22 10.75 -1.03
N GLN A 227 19.07 10.42 -2.01
CA GLN A 227 18.67 10.33 -3.41
C GLN A 227 17.68 9.19 -3.66
N GLU A 228 17.87 8.03 -3.02
CA GLU A 228 16.90 6.93 -3.11
C GLU A 228 15.58 7.31 -2.43
N ALA A 229 15.59 8.07 -1.33
CA ALA A 229 14.36 8.54 -0.70
C ALA A 229 13.51 9.41 -1.64
N LEU A 230 14.14 10.37 -2.33
CA LEU A 230 13.49 11.18 -3.35
C LEU A 230 13.01 10.33 -4.53
N THR A 231 13.80 9.34 -4.94
CA THR A 231 13.42 8.39 -6.00
C THR A 231 12.20 7.58 -5.60
N ILE A 232 12.14 7.10 -4.36
CA ILE A 232 10.97 6.38 -3.83
C ILE A 232 9.72 7.23 -3.93
N LEU A 233 9.77 8.52 -3.61
CA LEU A 233 8.60 9.41 -3.76
C LEU A 233 8.10 9.49 -5.21
N LEU A 234 9.01 9.46 -6.19
CA LEU A 234 8.68 9.43 -7.62
C LEU A 234 8.25 8.03 -8.13
N ARG A 235 8.51 6.94 -7.41
CA ARG A 235 8.10 5.58 -7.85
C ARG A 235 6.62 5.29 -7.59
N THR A 236 5.71 6.17 -8.00
CA THR A 236 4.27 5.85 -8.12
C THR A 236 3.97 5.43 -9.56
N ARG A 237 2.82 4.79 -9.83
CA ARG A 237 2.45 4.41 -11.22
C ARG A 237 2.43 5.62 -12.17
N THR A 238 2.02 6.78 -11.67
CA THR A 238 1.94 8.04 -12.40
C THR A 238 3.30 8.74 -12.54
N LEU A 239 4.21 8.54 -11.59
CA LEU A 239 5.49 9.25 -11.53
C LEU A 239 6.71 8.40 -11.90
N HIS A 240 6.59 7.08 -12.05
CA HIS A 240 7.71 6.19 -12.34
C HIS A 240 8.55 6.63 -13.57
N PRO A 241 7.95 7.13 -14.67
CA PRO A 241 8.71 7.67 -15.81
C PRO A 241 9.53 8.94 -15.50
N TYR A 242 9.23 9.64 -14.39
CA TYR A 242 9.95 10.84 -13.95
C TYR A 242 11.16 10.53 -13.05
N ALA A 243 11.39 9.27 -12.67
CA ALA A 243 12.63 8.87 -12.04
C ALA A 243 13.78 8.94 -13.05
N GLN A 244 14.34 10.14 -13.21
CA GLN A 244 15.42 10.42 -14.15
C GLN A 244 16.78 9.95 -13.59
N PRO A 245 17.71 9.51 -14.44
CA PRO A 245 19.09 9.28 -14.03
C PRO A 245 19.74 10.60 -13.60
N GLY A 246 20.32 10.64 -12.39
CA GLY A 246 21.05 11.81 -11.88
C GLY A 246 20.59 12.26 -10.50
N ARG A 247 21.17 13.37 -10.02
CA ARG A 247 20.82 13.95 -8.72
C ARG A 247 19.44 14.62 -8.82
N LEU A 248 18.54 14.24 -7.92
CA LEU A 248 17.21 14.79 -7.77
C LEU A 248 17.24 16.00 -6.83
N GLU A 249 16.60 17.08 -7.28
CA GLU A 249 16.37 18.28 -6.49
C GLU A 249 15.01 18.17 -5.77
N PRO A 250 14.94 18.28 -4.43
CA PRO A 250 13.70 18.10 -3.67
C PRO A 250 12.53 18.94 -4.17
N GLU A 251 12.78 20.20 -4.52
CA GLU A 251 11.77 21.14 -5.02
C GLU A 251 11.09 20.63 -6.30
N ARG A 252 11.87 20.04 -7.22
CA ARG A 252 11.34 19.46 -8.46
C ARG A 252 10.56 18.19 -8.19
N VAL A 253 11.02 17.37 -7.24
CA VAL A 253 10.31 16.15 -6.82
C VAL A 253 8.96 16.52 -6.21
N PHE A 254 8.92 17.52 -5.32
CA PHE A 254 7.67 17.95 -4.68
C PHE A 254 6.70 18.58 -5.67
N ALA A 255 7.21 19.37 -6.62
CA ALA A 255 6.40 19.89 -7.73
C ALA A 255 5.82 18.77 -8.59
N ALA A 256 6.61 17.73 -8.90
CA ALA A 256 6.13 16.56 -9.65
C ALA A 256 5.06 15.79 -8.87
N VAL A 257 5.25 15.58 -7.56
CA VAL A 257 4.26 14.91 -6.70
C VAL A 257 2.94 15.68 -6.65
N ARG A 258 2.98 17.01 -6.52
CA ARG A 258 1.75 17.85 -6.57
C ARG A 258 1.08 17.88 -7.94
N GLY A 259 1.89 17.85 -9.00
CA GLY A 259 1.39 17.78 -10.38
C GLY A 259 0.90 16.38 -10.77
N SER A 260 1.10 15.38 -9.92
CA SER A 260 0.67 14.01 -10.15
C SER A 260 -0.72 13.74 -9.58
N GLU A 261 -1.26 12.62 -10.00
CA GLU A 261 -2.39 12.01 -9.32
C GLU A 261 -1.86 10.97 -8.33
N GLY A 262 -2.37 11.05 -7.12
CA GLY A 262 -1.98 10.19 -6.04
C GLY A 262 -2.20 10.88 -4.71
N PRO A 263 -2.09 10.14 -3.61
CA PRO A 263 -2.47 10.66 -2.31
C PRO A 263 -1.63 11.77 -1.74
N LEU A 264 -0.38 11.83 -2.20
CA LEU A 264 0.55 12.85 -1.77
C LEU A 264 0.35 14.15 -2.56
N SER A 265 -0.46 14.18 -3.62
CA SER A 265 -0.61 15.37 -4.47
C SER A 265 -1.34 16.53 -3.76
N GLY A 266 -2.21 16.21 -2.80
CA GLY A 266 -2.92 17.19 -1.98
C GLY A 266 -2.12 17.76 -0.81
N LEU A 267 -0.90 17.28 -0.58
CA LEU A 267 -0.07 17.68 0.56
C LEU A 267 0.65 19.02 0.31
N THR A 268 0.82 19.81 1.38
CA THR A 268 1.59 21.06 1.34
C THR A 268 3.10 20.79 1.25
N ASP A 269 3.89 21.80 0.85
CA ASP A 269 5.36 21.69 0.80
C ASP A 269 5.98 21.26 2.13
N ARG A 270 5.42 21.76 3.24
CA ARG A 270 5.84 21.35 4.59
C ARG A 270 5.60 19.86 4.82
N HIS A 271 4.41 19.35 4.46
CA HIS A 271 4.10 17.92 4.59
C HIS A 271 4.98 17.07 3.69
N LEU A 272 5.17 17.46 2.42
CA LEU A 272 6.04 16.73 1.49
C LEU A 272 7.49 16.70 1.96
N ALA A 273 7.99 17.80 2.54
CA ALA A 273 9.32 17.84 3.15
C ALA A 273 9.41 16.90 4.37
N ALA A 274 8.40 16.88 5.25
CA ALA A 274 8.35 15.99 6.40
C ALA A 274 8.29 14.51 5.98
N VAL A 275 7.47 14.19 4.98
CA VAL A 275 7.39 12.86 4.36
C VAL A 275 8.74 12.47 3.77
N ALA A 276 9.36 13.33 2.95
CA ALA A 276 10.66 13.05 2.33
C ALA A 276 11.76 12.78 3.37
N GLY A 277 11.86 13.62 4.40
CA GLY A 277 12.80 13.43 5.50
C GLY A 277 12.55 12.12 6.25
N THR A 278 11.29 11.75 6.44
CA THR A 278 10.91 10.50 7.09
C THR A 278 11.22 9.28 6.22
N VAL A 279 11.00 9.33 4.90
CA VAL A 279 11.41 8.27 3.96
C VAL A 279 12.93 8.08 4.02
N ALA A 280 13.71 9.15 3.98
CA ALA A 280 15.16 9.07 4.14
C ALA A 280 15.55 8.48 5.50
N GLY A 281 14.85 8.87 6.56
CA GLY A 281 14.99 8.30 7.89
C GLY A 281 14.72 6.79 7.96
N HIS A 282 13.65 6.30 7.33
CA HIS A 282 13.36 4.87 7.22
C HIS A 282 14.50 4.10 6.54
N LEU A 283 15.04 4.63 5.44
CA LEU A 283 16.16 4.01 4.74
C LEU A 283 17.43 3.98 5.62
N ARG A 284 17.73 5.06 6.35
CA ARG A 284 18.85 5.08 7.32
C ARG A 284 18.68 4.05 8.42
N LEU A 285 17.47 3.94 8.98
CA LEU A 285 17.14 2.91 9.97
C LEU A 285 17.36 1.52 9.37
N ALA A 286 16.89 1.24 8.14
CA ALA A 286 17.09 -0.05 7.48
C ALA A 286 18.57 -0.42 7.29
N VAL A 287 19.39 0.53 6.84
CA VAL A 287 20.83 0.34 6.60
C VAL A 287 21.59 0.05 7.90
N THR A 288 21.24 0.77 8.96
CA THR A 288 21.90 0.63 10.27
C THR A 288 21.31 -0.49 11.13
N TYR A 289 20.14 -1.03 10.75
CA TYR A 289 19.44 -2.03 11.53
C TYR A 289 20.24 -3.33 11.65
N ARG A 290 20.33 -3.81 12.88
CA ARG A 290 20.92 -5.11 13.23
C ARG A 290 19.86 -5.88 13.99
N PRO A 291 19.19 -6.85 13.35
CA PRO A 291 18.08 -7.54 13.97
C PRO A 291 18.53 -8.35 15.18
N PRO A 292 17.74 -8.35 16.28
CA PRO A 292 18.01 -9.21 17.42
C PRO A 292 17.77 -10.69 17.05
N PRO A 293 18.29 -11.64 17.86
CA PRO A 293 17.96 -13.05 17.72
C PRO A 293 16.44 -13.29 17.83
N TYR A 294 15.90 -14.10 16.93
CA TYR A 294 14.50 -14.49 16.88
C TYR A 294 14.38 -16.00 16.74
N ASP A 295 13.64 -16.64 17.65
CA ASP A 295 13.48 -18.09 17.72
C ASP A 295 12.41 -18.63 16.75
N GLY A 296 11.59 -17.74 16.18
CA GLY A 296 10.53 -18.07 15.24
C GLY A 296 11.00 -18.17 13.79
N THR A 297 10.04 -18.45 12.90
CA THR A 297 10.27 -18.53 11.45
C THR A 297 10.07 -17.17 10.80
N VAL A 298 10.99 -16.78 9.91
CA VAL A 298 10.80 -15.69 8.95
C VAL A 298 10.36 -16.29 7.62
N LEU A 299 9.20 -15.86 7.13
CA LEU A 299 8.71 -16.15 5.79
C LEU A 299 9.17 -15.05 4.83
N LEU A 300 10.17 -15.35 4.01
CA LEU A 300 10.70 -14.42 3.02
C LEU A 300 10.03 -14.67 1.67
N PHE A 301 9.38 -13.66 1.11
CA PHE A 301 8.99 -13.62 -0.30
C PHE A 301 10.08 -12.88 -1.08
N SER A 302 10.77 -13.57 -1.97
CA SER A 302 11.91 -13.03 -2.72
C SER A 302 11.48 -12.67 -4.14
N ALA A 303 11.61 -11.39 -4.50
CA ALA A 303 11.45 -10.96 -5.89
C ALA A 303 12.69 -11.38 -6.70
N THR A 304 12.49 -12.14 -7.77
CA THR A 304 13.59 -12.74 -8.56
C THR A 304 13.81 -12.08 -9.91
N ALA A 305 12.90 -11.22 -10.38
CA ALA A 305 13.01 -10.55 -11.67
C ALA A 305 13.54 -9.10 -11.57
N GLN A 306 14.20 -8.75 -10.46
CA GLN A 306 14.78 -7.41 -10.24
C GLN A 306 16.22 -7.34 -10.77
N PRO A 307 16.53 -6.49 -11.77
CA PRO A 307 17.91 -6.30 -12.22
C PRO A 307 18.80 -5.81 -11.08
N GLY A 308 19.95 -6.46 -10.88
CA GLY A 308 20.88 -6.15 -9.78
C GLY A 308 20.37 -6.51 -8.39
N GLY A 309 19.22 -7.20 -8.28
CA GLY A 309 18.72 -7.72 -7.02
C GLY A 309 19.58 -8.85 -6.46
N LEU A 310 19.50 -9.05 -5.14
CA LEU A 310 20.16 -10.19 -4.50
C LEU A 310 19.46 -11.50 -4.85
N ASP A 311 20.22 -12.57 -4.99
CA ASP A 311 19.67 -13.92 -5.12
C ASP A 311 18.91 -14.33 -3.85
N SER A 312 17.87 -15.13 -4.02
CA SER A 312 17.06 -15.66 -2.92
C SER A 312 17.88 -16.40 -1.87
N ALA A 313 18.92 -17.15 -2.29
CA ALA A 313 19.82 -17.85 -1.37
C ALA A 313 20.63 -16.89 -0.49
N VAL A 314 21.11 -15.78 -1.07
CA VAL A 314 21.83 -14.72 -0.32
C VAL A 314 20.87 -14.02 0.63
N LYS A 315 19.64 -13.76 0.20
CA LYS A 315 18.61 -13.17 1.07
C LYS A 315 18.28 -14.07 2.26
N ALA A 316 18.15 -15.38 2.02
CA ALA A 316 17.90 -16.37 3.07
C ALA A 316 19.06 -16.42 4.08
N GLU A 317 20.31 -16.45 3.59
CA GLU A 317 21.51 -16.45 4.44
C GLU A 317 21.55 -15.24 5.38
N ARG A 318 21.18 -14.05 4.90
CA ARG A 318 21.15 -12.83 5.72
C ARG A 318 20.15 -12.95 6.87
N TRP A 319 18.96 -13.51 6.61
CA TRP A 319 17.97 -13.72 7.66
C TRP A 319 18.39 -14.81 8.65
N SER A 320 19.02 -15.89 8.19
CA SER A 320 19.48 -17.00 9.03
C SER A 320 20.51 -16.60 10.10
N ARG A 321 21.11 -15.42 9.99
CA ARG A 321 22.01 -14.85 11.03
C ARG A 321 21.27 -14.37 12.27
N SER A 322 19.98 -14.09 12.16
CA SER A 322 19.16 -13.52 13.24
C SER A 322 17.94 -14.37 13.54
N SER A 323 17.37 -15.06 12.54
CA SER A 323 16.26 -16.00 12.73
C SER A 323 16.72 -17.44 12.76
N ARG A 324 16.10 -18.23 13.64
CA ARG A 324 16.31 -19.69 13.72
C ARG A 324 15.87 -20.43 12.46
N HIS A 325 14.81 -19.97 11.79
CA HIS A 325 14.22 -20.64 10.64
C HIS A 325 13.83 -19.63 9.56
N VAL A 326 14.28 -19.87 8.33
CA VAL A 326 13.89 -19.05 7.17
C VAL A 326 13.20 -19.94 6.15
N ARG A 327 11.99 -19.56 5.74
CA ARG A 327 11.27 -20.17 4.62
C ARG A 327 11.22 -19.17 3.48
N VAL A 328 11.67 -19.57 2.29
CA VAL A 328 11.75 -18.68 1.13
C VAL A 328 10.73 -19.09 0.08
N HIS A 329 10.01 -18.11 -0.45
CA HIS A 329 9.13 -18.25 -1.60
C HIS A 329 9.57 -17.27 -2.69
N ASP A 330 9.99 -17.79 -3.82
CA ASP A 330 10.41 -16.99 -4.95
C ASP A 330 9.20 -16.53 -5.77
N LEU A 331 9.21 -15.25 -6.14
CA LEU A 331 8.18 -14.63 -6.98
C LEU A 331 8.85 -14.04 -8.21
N GLY A 332 8.37 -14.45 -9.39
CA GLY A 332 8.90 -14.03 -10.70
C GLY A 332 8.57 -12.59 -11.09
N CYS A 333 8.68 -11.64 -10.16
CA CYS A 333 8.37 -10.23 -10.34
C CYS A 333 9.50 -9.34 -9.80
N GLY A 334 9.43 -8.04 -10.07
CA GLY A 334 10.33 -7.05 -9.48
C GLY A 334 9.93 -6.68 -8.04
N HIS A 335 10.84 -6.01 -7.33
CA HIS A 335 10.61 -5.58 -5.93
C HIS A 335 9.36 -4.70 -5.78
N SER A 336 9.13 -3.82 -6.75
CA SER A 336 7.99 -2.88 -6.74
C SER A 336 6.67 -3.53 -7.17
N ASP A 337 6.70 -4.80 -7.61
CA ASP A 337 5.56 -5.48 -8.21
C ASP A 337 4.93 -6.52 -7.29
N LEU A 338 5.53 -6.78 -6.12
CA LEU A 338 5.09 -7.81 -5.16
C LEU A 338 3.64 -7.65 -4.69
N LEU A 339 3.14 -6.42 -4.65
CA LEU A 339 1.76 -6.10 -4.25
C LEU A 339 0.88 -5.69 -5.45
N ARG A 340 1.21 -6.18 -6.65
CA ARG A 340 0.33 -6.12 -7.82
C ARG A 340 -0.57 -7.36 -7.90
N PRO A 341 -1.67 -7.31 -8.68
CA PRO A 341 -2.45 -8.50 -9.01
C PRO A 341 -1.54 -9.61 -9.57
N GLY A 342 -1.77 -10.86 -9.15
CA GLY A 342 -0.87 -11.98 -9.44
C GLY A 342 0.07 -12.27 -8.26
N PRO A 343 1.20 -11.54 -8.09
CA PRO A 343 2.09 -11.73 -6.94
C PRO A 343 1.37 -11.61 -5.59
N ALA A 344 0.43 -10.67 -5.43
CA ALA A 344 -0.37 -10.54 -4.22
C ALA A 344 -1.24 -11.78 -3.95
N ALA A 345 -1.82 -12.38 -5.00
CA ALA A 345 -2.60 -13.62 -4.88
C ALA A 345 -1.72 -14.79 -4.44
N GLU A 346 -0.50 -14.87 -4.98
CA GLU A 346 0.46 -15.90 -4.60
C GLU A 346 0.93 -15.74 -3.15
N ILE A 347 1.22 -14.51 -2.71
CA ILE A 347 1.56 -14.20 -1.32
C ILE A 347 0.42 -14.65 -0.40
N ALA A 348 -0.81 -14.26 -0.70
CA ALA A 348 -2.00 -14.63 0.07
C ALA A 348 -2.16 -16.15 0.17
N ARG A 349 -2.03 -16.88 -0.94
CA ARG A 349 -2.09 -18.34 -1.00
C ARG A 349 -1.05 -19.02 -0.11
N VAL A 350 0.16 -18.46 -0.04
CA VAL A 350 1.25 -19.02 0.80
C VAL A 350 1.01 -18.76 2.29
N VAL A 351 0.49 -17.59 2.65
CA VAL A 351 0.23 -17.28 4.07
C VAL A 351 -1.07 -17.92 4.58
N GLU A 352 -2.04 -18.20 3.71
CA GLU A 352 -3.38 -18.67 4.08
C GLU A 352 -3.40 -19.86 5.08
N PRO A 353 -2.58 -20.92 4.93
CA PRO A 353 -2.56 -22.02 5.91
C PRO A 353 -2.19 -21.54 7.31
N ILE A 354 -1.22 -20.63 7.42
CA ILE A 354 -0.77 -20.05 8.70
C ILE A 354 -1.88 -19.19 9.31
N LEU A 355 -2.59 -18.45 8.46
CA LEU A 355 -3.73 -17.62 8.91
C LEU A 355 -4.85 -18.51 9.45
N ARG A 356 -5.19 -19.63 8.80
CA ARG A 356 -6.27 -20.53 9.27
C ARG A 356 -5.96 -21.24 10.59
N GLU A 357 -4.69 -21.46 10.91
CA GLU A 357 -4.24 -22.06 12.18
C GLU A 357 -4.20 -21.06 13.34
N SER A 358 -4.35 -19.76 13.06
CA SER A 358 -4.18 -18.63 13.99
C SER A 358 -5.48 -17.89 14.26
#